data_AF-A0A935UUQ9-F1
#
_entry.id   AF-A0A935UUQ9-F1
#
_cell.length_a   1.000
_cell.length_b   1.000
_cell.length_c   1.000
_cell.angle_alpha   90.00
_cell.angle_beta   90.00
_cell.angle_gamma   90.00
#
_symmetry.space_group_name_H-M   'P 1'
#
loop_
_entity.id
_entity.type
_entity.pdbx_description
1 polymer ?
#
loop_
_entity_poly.entity_id
_entity_poly.type
_entity_poly.pdbx_seq_one_letter_code
_entity_poly.pdbx_strand_id
1 'polypeptide(L)'
;MAHGAGRRLKRSDAIARFKDRHRRAELTRTALGGRVICDDPELLYAEHPDAYKDVDPVIDALEAAGAARRVATLSPVITVKR
;
A
#
# COMPACT_ATOMS: atom_id res chain seq x y z
N MET A 1 7.73 17.79 -3.82
CA MET A 1 7.37 17.22 -2.50
C MET A 1 7.08 15.74 -2.66
N ALA A 2 7.20 14.94 -1.59
CA ALA A 2 6.87 13.52 -1.65
C ALA A 2 5.37 13.30 -1.90
N HIS A 3 5.01 12.18 -2.53
CA HIS A 3 3.63 11.86 -2.93
C HIS A 3 3.14 10.52 -2.34
N GLY A 4 3.94 9.85 -1.52
CA GLY A 4 3.61 8.57 -0.88
C GLY A 4 4.87 7.79 -0.48
N ALA A 5 4.69 6.56 -0.03
CA ALA A 5 5.77 5.71 0.47
C ALA A 5 6.79 5.28 -0.60
N GLY A 6 6.34 5.16 -1.85
CA GLY A 6 7.13 4.61 -2.94
C GLY A 6 7.26 3.08 -2.86
N ARG A 7 7.50 2.46 -4.02
CA ARG A 7 7.61 1.00 -4.13
C ARG A 7 8.91 0.48 -3.51
N ARG A 8 8.80 -0.66 -2.83
CA ARG A 8 9.92 -1.47 -2.36
C ARG A 8 10.22 -2.64 -3.30
N LEU A 9 9.19 -3.18 -3.94
CA LEU A 9 9.30 -4.27 -4.92
C LEU A 9 8.92 -3.79 -6.32
N LYS A 10 9.53 -4.36 -7.36
CA LYS A 10 9.02 -4.23 -8.73
C LYS A 10 7.66 -4.89 -8.83
N ARG A 11 6.85 -4.47 -9.81
CA ARG A 11 5.49 -4.99 -10.01
C ARG A 11 5.49 -6.50 -10.27
N SER A 12 6.36 -6.97 -11.17
CA SER A 12 6.56 -8.39 -11.46
C SER A 12 6.88 -9.20 -10.20
N ASP A 13 7.80 -8.69 -9.39
CA ASP A 13 8.32 -9.40 -8.22
C ASP A 13 7.27 -9.47 -7.11
N ALA A 14 6.47 -8.40 -6.94
CA ALA A 14 5.33 -8.39 -6.03
C ALA A 14 4.28 -9.43 -6.46
N ILE A 15 3.90 -9.46 -7.74
CA ILE A 15 2.94 -10.43 -8.26
C ILE A 15 3.43 -11.85 -8.00
N ALA A 16 4.66 -12.17 -8.43
CA ALA A 16 5.22 -13.51 -8.24
C ALA A 16 5.26 -13.92 -6.77
N ARG A 17 5.73 -13.02 -5.88
CA ARG A 17 5.89 -13.29 -4.45
C ARG A 17 4.55 -13.47 -3.73
N PHE A 18 3.56 -12.63 -3.99
CA PHE A 18 2.31 -12.64 -3.23
C PHE A 18 1.28 -13.62 -3.79
N LYS A 19 1.34 -13.92 -5.09
CA LYS A 19 0.51 -14.97 -5.70
C LYS A 19 0.81 -16.35 -5.12
N ASP A 20 2.06 -16.61 -4.76
CA ASP A 20 2.48 -17.86 -4.12
C ASP A 20 2.08 -17.92 -2.64
N ARG A 21 2.10 -16.77 -1.95
CA ARG A 21 1.90 -16.70 -0.49
C ARG A 21 0.46 -16.53 -0.02
N HIS A 22 -0.41 -15.97 -0.86
CA HIS A 22 -1.75 -15.55 -0.46
C HIS A 22 -2.80 -16.04 -1.43
N ARG A 23 -3.96 -16.43 -0.88
CA ARG A 23 -5.15 -16.64 -1.71
C ARG A 23 -5.82 -15.30 -1.98
N ARG A 24 -6.36 -15.11 -3.18
CA ARG A 24 -7.09 -13.88 -3.56
C ARG A 24 -8.15 -13.46 -2.52
N ALA A 25 -8.88 -14.43 -1.96
CA ALA A 25 -9.92 -14.17 -0.96
C ALA A 25 -9.38 -13.51 0.32
N GLU A 26 -8.15 -13.82 0.72
CA GLU A 26 -7.49 -13.26 1.91
C GLU A 26 -7.14 -11.78 1.71
N LEU A 27 -6.91 -11.37 0.47
CA LEU A 27 -6.54 -9.99 0.10
C LEU A 27 -7.76 -9.04 -0.02
N THR A 28 -8.96 -9.53 0.23
CA THR A 28 -10.20 -8.71 0.21
C THR A 28 -10.40 -7.90 1.49
N ARG A 29 -9.62 -8.18 2.54
CA ARG A 29 -9.65 -7.49 3.83
C ARG A 29 -8.26 -6.97 4.18
N THR A 30 -8.19 -5.74 4.68
CA THR A 30 -6.92 -5.17 5.16
C THR A 30 -6.72 -5.45 6.65
N ALA A 31 -5.48 -5.38 7.13
CA ALA A 31 -5.16 -5.52 8.56
C ALA A 31 -5.87 -4.46 9.44
N LEU A 32 -6.23 -3.30 8.86
CA LEU A 32 -6.99 -2.24 9.51
C LEU A 32 -8.52 -2.45 9.47
N GLY A 33 -8.99 -3.61 9.01
CA GLY A 33 -10.42 -3.96 8.93
C GLY A 33 -11.15 -3.46 7.67
N GLY A 34 -10.45 -2.75 6.77
CA GLY A 34 -10.99 -2.24 5.53
C GLY A 34 -11.29 -3.33 4.49
N ARG A 35 -12.06 -2.99 3.46
CA ARG A 35 -12.41 -3.87 2.33
C ARG A 35 -11.69 -3.46 1.06
N VAL A 36 -11.20 -4.44 0.31
CA VAL A 36 -10.61 -4.23 -1.01
C VAL A 36 -11.54 -4.83 -2.07
N ILE A 37 -11.90 -4.01 -3.06
CA ILE A 37 -12.69 -4.40 -4.22
C ILE A 37 -11.77 -4.26 -5.44
N CYS A 38 -11.41 -5.38 -6.04
CA CYS A 38 -10.50 -5.44 -7.18
C CYS A 38 -10.86 -6.62 -8.08
N ASP A 39 -11.21 -6.33 -9.32
CA ASP A 39 -11.60 -7.35 -10.30
C ASP A 39 -10.39 -7.98 -10.97
N ASP A 40 -9.28 -7.25 -11.07
CA ASP A 40 -7.98 -7.71 -11.58
C ASP A 40 -7.17 -8.42 -10.46
N PRO A 41 -6.92 -9.73 -10.56
CA PRO A 41 -6.11 -10.47 -9.58
C PRO A 41 -4.65 -10.06 -9.57
N GLU A 42 -4.05 -9.75 -10.73
CA GLU A 42 -2.64 -9.38 -10.79
C GLU A 42 -2.41 -8.01 -10.17
N LEU A 43 -3.32 -7.06 -10.41
CA LEU A 43 -3.28 -5.76 -9.74
C LEU A 43 -3.39 -5.90 -8.22
N LEU A 44 -4.25 -6.81 -7.73
CA LEU A 44 -4.40 -7.06 -6.30
C LEU A 44 -3.09 -7.52 -5.65
N TYR A 45 -2.35 -8.43 -6.29
CA TYR A 45 -1.04 -8.87 -5.79
C TYR A 45 0.04 -7.79 -5.96
N ALA A 46 0.03 -7.09 -7.09
CA ALA A 46 0.98 -6.01 -7.36
C ALA A 46 0.89 -4.91 -6.29
N GLU A 47 -0.33 -4.61 -5.82
CA GLU A 47 -0.63 -3.53 -4.89
C GLU A 47 -0.72 -3.98 -3.42
N HIS A 48 -0.28 -5.20 -3.11
CA HIS A 48 -0.19 -5.65 -1.72
C HIS A 48 0.64 -4.66 -0.87
N PRO A 49 0.26 -4.34 0.38
CA PRO A 49 0.95 -3.34 1.21
C PRO A 49 2.47 -3.54 1.29
N ASP A 50 2.92 -4.79 1.44
CA ASP A 50 4.36 -5.15 1.50
C ASP A 50 5.15 -4.88 0.20
N ALA A 51 4.48 -4.57 -0.92
CA ALA A 51 5.11 -4.09 -2.14
C ALA A 51 5.63 -2.66 -2.03
N TYR A 52 5.13 -1.90 -1.05
CA TYR A 52 5.51 -0.53 -0.73
C TYR A 52 6.46 -0.47 0.47
N LYS A 53 7.11 0.68 0.62
CA LYS A 53 7.84 1.02 1.86
C LYS A 53 6.84 1.46 2.92
N ASP A 54 7.32 1.59 4.14
CA ASP A 54 6.60 2.36 5.14
C ASP A 54 6.56 3.85 4.72
N VAL A 55 5.42 4.50 4.95
CA VAL A 55 5.23 5.93 4.65
C VAL A 55 5.78 6.81 5.77
N ASP A 56 5.83 6.30 7.01
CA ASP A 56 6.23 7.09 8.17
C ASP A 56 7.63 7.72 8.01
N PRO A 57 8.68 7.00 7.56
CA PRO A 57 9.99 7.61 7.32
C PRO A 57 9.98 8.73 6.27
N VAL A 58 9.07 8.67 5.29
CA VAL A 58 8.92 9.73 4.28
C VAL A 58 8.30 10.98 4.90
N ILE A 59 7.30 10.80 5.77
CA ILE A 59 6.65 11.91 6.47
C ILE A 59 7.63 12.55 7.45
N ASP A 60 8.32 11.74 8.26
CA ASP A 60 9.25 12.21 9.28
C ASP A 60 10.41 13.02 8.65
N ALA A 61 10.91 12.59 7.49
CA ALA A 61 11.93 13.34 6.76
C ALA A 61 11.42 14.72 6.28
N LEU A 62 10.15 14.82 5.85
CA LEU A 62 9.56 16.10 5.45
C LEU A 62 9.34 17.05 6.63
N GLU A 63 8.91 16.52 7.78
CA GLU A 63 8.74 17.30 9.01
C GLU A 63 10.09 17.79 9.55
N ALA A 64 11.10 16.92 9.58
CA ALA A 64 12.46 17.28 10.02
C ALA A 64 13.10 18.36 9.13
N ALA A 65 12.79 18.37 7.83
CA ALA A 65 13.24 19.40 6.90
C ALA A 65 12.41 20.70 6.95
N GLY A 66 11.35 20.77 7.77
CA GLY A 66 10.42 21.90 7.80
C GLY A 66 9.61 22.07 6.50
N ALA A 67 9.57 21.05 5.65
CA ALA A 67 8.93 21.10 4.33
C ALA A 67 7.43 20.78 4.38
N ALA A 68 6.99 20.08 5.43
CA ALA A 68 5.58 19.78 5.67
C ALA A 68 5.31 19.66 7.18
N ARG A 69 4.03 19.65 7.55
CA ARG A 69 3.54 19.35 8.90
C ARG A 69 2.41 18.34 8.80
N ARG A 70 2.42 17.29 9.63
CA ARG A 70 1.32 16.33 9.75
C ARG A 70 0.07 17.03 10.30
N VAL A 71 -1.03 16.94 9.56
CA VAL A 71 -2.33 17.54 9.93
C VAL A 71 -3.31 16.48 10.42
N ALA A 72 -3.35 15.33 9.73
CA ALA A 72 -4.22 14.22 10.04
C ALA A 72 -3.62 12.91 9.53
N THR A 73 -4.07 11.79 10.09
CA THR A 73 -3.82 10.43 9.59
C THR A 73 -5.15 9.79 9.24
N LEU A 74 -5.20 9.10 8.11
CA LEU A 74 -6.42 8.50 7.55
C LEU A 74 -6.23 6.98 7.46
N SER A 75 -7.26 6.22 7.83
CA SER A 75 -7.29 4.77 7.67
C SER A 75 -8.33 4.38 6.63
N PRO A 76 -7.98 3.63 5.58
CA PRO A 76 -8.91 3.28 4.51
C PRO A 76 -9.93 2.23 4.96
N VAL A 77 -11.21 2.55 4.82
CA VAL A 77 -12.33 1.62 5.09
C VAL A 77 -12.71 0.82 3.85
N ILE A 78 -12.65 1.44 2.67
CA ILE A 78 -12.91 0.80 1.38
C ILE A 78 -11.86 1.27 0.38
N THR A 79 -11.21 0.31 -0.29
CA THR A 79 -10.26 0.55 -1.38
C THR A 79 -10.78 -0.11 -2.65
N VAL A 80 -10.99 0.70 -3.69
CA VAL A 80 -11.39 0.21 -5.02
C VAL A 80 -10.20 0.30 -5.96
N LYS A 81 -9.88 -0.78 -6.66
CA LYS A 81 -8.82 -0.87 -7.66
C LYS A 81 -9.42 -1.39 -8.97
N ARG A 82 -9.05 -0.76 -10.08
CA ARG A 82 -9.48 -1.09 -11.44
C ARG A 82 -8.25 -1.27 -12.31
#